data_AF-A0A0Q0KR80-F1
#
_entry.id   AF-A0A0Q0KR80-F1
#
_cell.length_a   1.000
_cell.length_b   1.000
_cell.length_c   1.000
_cell.angle_alpha   90.00
_cell.angle_beta   90.00
_cell.angle_gamma   90.00
#
_symmetry.space_group_name_H-M   'P 1'
#
loop_
_entity.id
_entity.type
_entity.pdbx_description
1 polymer ?
#
loop_
_entity_poly.entity_id
_entity_poly.type
_entity_poly.pdbx_seq_one_letter_code
_entity_poly.pdbx_strand_id
1 'polypeptide(L)'
;MALFSISIGAIIFLVSLIWMMLYTQLSSSDNALFVAMVGMLPIIFGLFIAIPSTLYRTIFVLINKPKQSLIEKVILTMGLAMTLLFGAALVDIIFR
;
A
#
# COMPACT_ATOMS: atom_id res chain seq x y z
N MET A 1 -0.93 2.09 -17.80
CA MET A 1 0.24 1.74 -16.96
C MET A 1 0.03 2.06 -15.49
N ALA A 2 -0.32 3.30 -15.10
CA ALA A 2 -0.49 3.66 -13.68
C ALA A 2 -1.44 2.73 -12.89
N LEU A 3 -2.61 2.39 -13.42
CA LEU A 3 -3.56 1.48 -12.75
C LEU A 3 -2.98 0.09 -12.50
N PHE A 4 -2.16 -0.42 -13.43
CA PHE A 4 -1.50 -1.72 -13.28
C PHE A 4 -0.46 -1.68 -12.14
N SER A 5 0.33 -0.61 -12.07
CA SER A 5 1.28 -0.37 -10.98
C SER A 5 0.58 -0.25 -9.62
N ILE A 6 -0.57 0.44 -9.56
CA ILE A 6 -1.38 0.52 -8.34
C ILE A 6 -1.85 -0.87 -7.92
N SER A 7 -2.39 -1.66 -8.85
CA SER A 7 -2.85 -3.02 -8.55
C SER A 7 -1.72 -3.93 -8.06
N ILE A 8 -0.55 -3.91 -8.70
CA ILE A 8 0.62 -4.70 -8.26
C ILE A 8 1.05 -4.28 -6.86
N GLY A 9 1.23 -2.98 -6.65
CA GLY A 9 1.65 -2.47 -5.34
C GLY A 9 0.65 -2.82 -4.23
N ALA A 10 -0.66 -2.78 -4.54
CA ALA A 10 -1.71 -3.18 -3.63
C ALA A 10 -1.68 -4.67 -3.29
N ILE A 11 -1.46 -5.55 -4.27
CA ILE A 11 -1.34 -6.99 -4.04
C ILE A 11 -0.13 -7.30 -3.15
N ILE A 12 1.04 -6.73 -3.47
CA ILE A 12 2.26 -6.92 -2.68
C ILE A 12 2.02 -6.45 -1.24
N PHE A 13 1.42 -5.28 -1.06
CA PHE A 13 1.11 -4.71 0.25
C PHE A 13 0.17 -5.62 1.06
N LEU A 14 -0.95 -6.06 0.46
CA LEU A 14 -1.94 -6.91 1.14
C LEU A 14 -1.37 -8.26 1.54
N VAL A 15 -0.65 -8.93 0.62
CA VAL A 15 -0.01 -10.22 0.92
C VAL A 15 0.97 -10.08 2.08
N SER A 16 1.74 -9.00 2.10
CA SER A 16 2.72 -8.75 3.16
C SER A 16 2.06 -8.43 4.50
N LEU A 17 0.95 -7.67 4.49
CA LEU A 17 0.17 -7.42 5.70
C LEU A 17 -0.44 -8.70 6.27
N ILE A 18 -1.04 -9.53 5.42
CA ILE A 18 -1.62 -10.82 5.84
C ILE A 18 -0.53 -11.71 6.43
N TRP A 19 0.63 -11.81 5.76
CA TRP A 19 1.78 -12.55 6.25
C TRP A 19 2.23 -12.07 7.64
N MET A 20 2.39 -10.76 7.81
CA MET A 20 2.80 -10.16 9.07
C MET A 20 1.76 -10.40 10.17
N MET A 21 0.46 -10.27 9.86
CA MET A 21 -0.63 -10.52 10.80
C MET A 21 -0.69 -11.98 11.25
N LEU A 22 -0.63 -12.92 10.31
CA LEU A 22 -0.59 -14.35 10.64
C LEU A 22 0.63 -14.67 11.50
N TYR A 23 1.81 -14.17 11.12
CA TYR A 23 3.03 -14.48 11.86
C TYR A 23 2.99 -13.93 13.28
N THR A 24 2.55 -12.68 13.49
CA THR A 24 2.44 -12.08 14.83
C THR A 24 1.51 -12.86 15.76
N GLN A 25 0.49 -13.55 15.22
CA GLN A 25 -0.40 -14.40 16.02
C GLN A 25 0.18 -15.80 16.32
N LEU A 26 1.05 -16.30 15.44
CA LEU A 26 1.57 -17.68 15.48
C LEU A 26 2.95 -17.83 16.14
N SER A 27 3.70 -16.73 16.34
CA SER A 27 5.09 -16.79 16.78
C SER A 27 5.28 -16.53 18.29
N SER A 28 5.95 -17.45 18.96
CA SER A 28 6.62 -17.23 20.24
C SER A 28 7.87 -16.38 20.01
N SER A 29 8.09 -15.37 20.86
CA SER A 29 9.05 -14.26 20.84
C SER A 29 10.37 -14.35 20.05
N ASP A 30 10.95 -15.53 19.83
CA ASP A 30 12.36 -15.68 19.50
C ASP A 30 12.73 -15.22 18.07
N ASN A 31 11.77 -15.18 17.15
CA ASN A 31 12.00 -14.75 15.75
C ASN A 31 11.13 -13.57 15.29
N ALA A 32 10.43 -12.89 16.20
CA ALA A 32 9.49 -11.83 15.87
C ALA A 32 10.13 -10.67 15.08
N LEU A 33 11.36 -10.29 15.44
CA LEU A 33 12.07 -9.16 14.85
C LEU A 33 12.50 -9.45 13.40
N PHE A 34 13.02 -10.65 13.14
CA PHE A 34 13.41 -11.08 11.80
C PHE A 34 12.21 -11.09 10.85
N VAL A 35 11.06 -11.61 11.30
CA VAL A 35 9.88 -11.68 10.43
C VAL A 35 9.20 -10.33 10.26
N ALA A 36 9.25 -9.46 11.26
CA ALA A 36 8.84 -8.06 11.08
C ALA A 36 9.67 -7.41 9.96
N MET A 37 11.00 -7.58 9.95
CA MET A 37 11.86 -7.01 8.90
C MET A 37 11.55 -7.60 7.52
N VAL A 38 11.37 -8.92 7.42
CA VAL A 38 11.04 -9.61 6.16
C VAL A 38 9.65 -9.22 5.64
N GLY A 39 8.68 -8.97 6.52
CA GLY A 39 7.34 -8.50 6.15
C GLY A 39 7.30 -7.01 5.79
N MET A 40 8.11 -6.17 6.45
CA MET A 40 8.15 -4.73 6.20
C MET A 40 8.79 -4.38 4.84
N LEU A 41 9.80 -5.12 4.39
CA LEU A 41 10.45 -4.87 3.10
C LEU A 41 9.45 -4.87 1.92
N PRO A 42 8.66 -5.92 1.68
CA PRO A 42 7.70 -5.93 0.59
C PRO A 42 6.55 -4.94 0.80
N ILE A 43 6.17 -4.60 2.05
CA ILE A 43 5.25 -3.47 2.31
C ILE A 43 5.82 -2.17 1.74
N ILE A 44 7.08 -1.85 2.06
CA ILE A 44 7.76 -0.65 1.58
C ILE A 44 7.83 -0.65 0.05
N PHE A 45 8.22 -1.77 -0.58
CA PHE A 45 8.24 -1.89 -2.04
C PHE A 45 6.86 -1.68 -2.68
N GLY A 46 5.82 -2.30 -2.12
CA GLY A 46 4.44 -2.14 -2.61
C GLY A 46 4.00 -0.68 -2.56
N LEU A 47 4.35 0.03 -1.49
CA LEU A 47 4.06 1.46 -1.32
C LEU A 47 4.85 2.34 -2.29
N PHE A 48 6.14 2.09 -2.50
CA PHE A 48 6.96 2.84 -3.46
C PHE A 48 6.45 2.73 -4.90
N ILE A 49 5.84 1.60 -5.25
CA ILE A 49 5.24 1.40 -6.58
C ILE A 49 3.84 2.05 -6.64
N ALA A 50 3.02 1.84 -5.62
CA ALA A 50 1.62 2.26 -5.61
C ALA A 50 1.46 3.78 -5.43
N ILE A 51 2.20 4.40 -4.50
CA ILE A 51 1.97 5.81 -4.10
C ILE A 51 2.21 6.79 -5.26
N PRO A 52 3.37 6.78 -5.96
CA PRO A 52 3.60 7.74 -7.05
C PRO A 52 2.58 7.57 -8.18
N SER A 53 2.26 6.31 -8.50
CA SER A 53 1.26 5.96 -9.51
C SER A 53 -0.15 6.43 -9.14
N THR A 54 -0.51 6.29 -7.86
CA THR A 54 -1.79 6.74 -7.29
C THR A 54 -1.89 8.26 -7.34
N LEU A 55 -0.86 8.99 -6.88
CA LEU A 55 -0.85 10.45 -6.89
C LEU A 55 -0.97 10.99 -8.32
N TYR A 56 -0.15 10.46 -9.23
CA TYR A 56 -0.21 10.82 -10.65
C TYR A 56 -1.60 10.58 -11.25
N ARG A 57 -2.17 9.38 -11.03
CA ARG A 57 -3.49 9.02 -11.58
C ARG A 57 -4.60 9.85 -10.95
N THR A 58 -4.51 10.18 -9.67
CA THR A 58 -5.50 11.00 -8.97
C THR A 58 -5.52 12.42 -9.55
N ILE A 59 -4.36 13.06 -9.67
CA ILE A 59 -4.23 14.40 -10.26
C ILE A 59 -4.76 14.38 -11.71
N PHE A 60 -4.37 13.38 -12.50
CA PHE A 60 -4.84 13.24 -13.88
C PHE A 60 -6.37 13.14 -13.98
N VAL A 61 -7.00 12.36 -13.10
CA VAL A 61 -8.46 12.17 -13.08
C VAL A 61 -9.19 13.43 -12.66
N LEU A 62 -8.63 14.16 -11.70
CA LEU A 62 -9.21 15.39 -11.17
C LEU A 62 -9.18 16.52 -12.21
N ILE A 63 -8.10 16.62 -12.98
CA ILE A 63 -7.93 17.63 -14.05
C ILE A 63 -8.73 17.25 -15.29
N ASN A 64 -8.55 16.03 -15.81
CA ASN A 64 -9.04 15.67 -17.14
C ASN A 64 -10.43 15.03 -17.13
N LYS A 65 -10.97 14.70 -15.95
CA LYS A 65 -12.27 14.02 -15.77
C LYS A 65 -12.55 12.90 -16.79
N PRO A 66 -11.59 11.99 -17.02
CA PRO A 66 -11.75 10.93 -18.00
C PRO A 66 -12.92 10.02 -17.61
N LYS A 67 -13.59 9.42 -18.60
CA LYS A 67 -14.54 8.34 -18.32
C LYS A 67 -13.78 7.17 -17.68
N GLN A 68 -14.15 6.81 -16.45
CA GLN A 68 -13.58 5.68 -15.72
C GLN A 68 -14.61 4.57 -15.58
N SER A 69 -14.18 3.34 -15.81
CA SER A 69 -14.96 2.15 -15.44
C SER A 69 -15.01 1.97 -13.92
N LEU A 70 -15.95 1.16 -13.45
CA LEU A 70 -16.08 0.83 -12.01
C LEU A 70 -14.79 0.21 -11.46
N ILE A 71 -14.13 -0.67 -12.22
CA ILE A 71 -12.89 -1.35 -11.81
C ILE A 71 -11.77 -0.34 -11.60
N GLU A 72 -11.60 0.61 -12.52
CA GLU A 72 -10.55 1.63 -12.39
C GLU A 72 -10.76 2.55 -11.19
N LYS A 73 -12.02 2.86 -10.86
CA LYS A 73 -12.36 3.62 -9.66
C LYS A 73 -11.97 2.84 -8.41
N VAL A 74 -12.31 1.55 -8.33
CA VAL A 74 -11.95 0.70 -7.18
C VAL A 74 -10.43 0.64 -7.00
N ILE A 75 -9.67 0.43 -8.07
CA ILE A 75 -8.20 0.40 -8.03
C ILE A 75 -7.64 1.72 -7.52
N LEU A 76 -8.13 2.85 -8.04
CA LEU A 76 -7.67 4.18 -7.63
C LEU A 76 -8.00 4.47 -6.16
N THR A 77 -9.20 4.10 -5.71
CA THR A 77 -9.62 4.25 -4.31
C THR A 77 -8.78 3.40 -3.36
N MET A 78 -8.44 2.15 -3.74
CA MET A 78 -7.52 1.31 -2.98
C MET A 78 -6.14 1.96 -2.86
N GLY A 79 -5.58 2.45 -3.97
CA GLY A 79 -4.29 3.15 -3.96
C GLY A 79 -4.30 4.40 -3.07
N LEU A 80 -5.40 5.17 -3.09
CA LEU A 80 -5.58 6.34 -2.24
C LEU A 80 -5.65 5.95 -0.76
N ALA A 81 -6.41 4.92 -0.42
CA ALA A 81 -6.50 4.41 0.95
C ALA A 81 -5.11 3.97 1.47
N MET A 82 -4.34 3.23 0.67
CA MET A 82 -2.97 2.85 1.03
C MET A 82 -2.07 4.07 1.24
N THR A 83 -2.17 5.08 0.37
CA THR A 83 -1.37 6.31 0.46
C THR A 83 -1.70 7.07 1.75
N LEU A 84 -2.98 7.16 2.11
CA LEU A 84 -3.43 7.80 3.35
C LEU A 84 -2.99 7.04 4.60
N LEU A 85 -3.13 5.71 4.60
CA LEU A 85 -2.68 4.86 5.71
C LEU A 85 -1.17 4.99 5.95
N PHE A 86 -0.39 5.00 4.88
CA PHE A 86 1.05 5.24 4.98
C PHE A 86 1.38 6.64 5.49
N GLY A 87 0.69 7.67 4.99
CA GLY A 87 0.85 9.03 5.48
C GLY A 87 0.52 9.17 6.97
N ALA A 88 -0.57 8.55 7.43
CA ALA A 88 -0.95 8.52 8.84
C ALA A 88 0.10 7.80 9.70
N ALA A 89 0.63 6.66 9.23
CA ALA A 89 1.69 5.94 9.92
C ALA A 89 2.99 6.76 10.02
N LEU A 90 3.37 7.51 8.98
CA LEU A 90 4.53 8.41 9.02
C LEU A 90 4.34 9.55 10.02
N VAL A 91 3.16 10.18 10.04
CA VAL A 91 2.83 11.22 11.01
C VAL A 91 2.94 10.67 12.43
N ASP A 92 2.37 9.49 12.70
CA ASP A 92 2.47 8.86 14.01
C ASP A 92 3.93 8.61 14.42
N ILE A 93 4.78 8.14 13.50
CA ILE A 93 6.22 7.92 13.79
C ILE A 93 6.97 9.22 14.06
N ILE A 94 6.65 10.31 13.35
CA ILE A 94 7.38 11.59 13.48
C ILE A 94 6.98 12.34 14.76
N PHE A 95 5.72 12.27 15.16
CA PHE A 95 5.17 13.03 16.28
C PHE A 95 5.06 12.23 17.59
N ARG A 96 5.59 11.00 17.61
CA ARG A 96 5.66 10.14 18.79
C ARG A 96 7.02 10.22 19.47
#